data_AF-A0A0L8GZ01-F1
#
_entry.id   AF-A0A0L8GZ01-F1
#
_cell.length_a   1.000
_cell.length_b   1.000
_cell.length_c   1.000
_cell.angle_alpha   90.00
_cell.angle_beta   90.00
_cell.angle_gamma   90.00
#
_symmetry.space_group_name_H-M   'P 1'
#
loop_
_entity.id
_entity.type
_entity.pdbx_description
1 polymer ?
#
loop_
_entity_poly.entity_id
_entity_poly.type
_entity_poly.pdbx_seq_one_letter_code
_entity_poly.pdbx_strand_id
1 'polypeptide(L)'
;MKNPLVMALYHVFLREHNRLVETLTPACGSTGCRNEARTLLIAMFQHIVCNEYLPLLLGSSARCLNTSNYTYDNTSSPMVSNAFAVAYKLVGASMLRDTVTIGGNLNVSVKTILNDSTQVDSDLEMTNIVNGMLTDYSLKIGREIPCSFRDDCQYSDIVSVLIQDTRYFGIPPYFVWLALTVNSTDMPSTIDNLPYQTPANLIATDSSYQNLYDIDFLTGALSENVVPGAMVGPTLKRLFEDTFNSLQRGDRLYFDNAGVFTDDQLNVIRNVTMAQLLCRNVEGLTEVKENAFVHNSPLVQCSSFPDIDFCRYCNSSTGWTAFVTVPNPCFQFQLKYRFCQSTNPVACPCLGSPFEITPCPSAIVDSVMYLQSRVLESIMANDTQSKDYHAIRDETNMIKRMLELYEEHFTKSI
;
A
#
# COMPACT_ATOMS: atom_id res chain seq x y z
N MET A 1 -18.56 0.78 10.70
CA MET A 1 -17.79 0.20 11.82
C MET A 1 -16.55 1.03 12.01
N LYS A 2 -16.30 1.53 13.22
CA LYS A 2 -15.01 2.14 13.56
C LYS A 2 -14.08 0.97 13.89
N ASN A 3 -13.20 0.59 12.98
CA ASN A 3 -12.30 -0.54 13.16
C ASN A 3 -10.87 0.02 13.11
N PRO A 4 -10.09 -0.06 14.19
CA PRO A 4 -8.77 0.56 14.23
C PRO A 4 -7.78 -0.05 13.24
N LEU A 5 -7.93 -1.33 12.86
CA LEU A 5 -7.13 -1.95 11.79
C LEU A 5 -7.39 -1.27 10.44
N VAL A 6 -8.67 -1.02 10.15
CA VAL A 6 -9.09 -0.33 8.93
C VAL A 6 -8.66 1.14 8.98
N MET A 7 -8.83 1.80 10.12
CA MET A 7 -8.40 3.20 10.30
C MET A 7 -6.90 3.36 10.14
N ALA A 8 -6.07 2.44 10.67
CA ALA A 8 -4.62 2.46 10.47
C ALA A 8 -4.28 2.48 8.97
N LEU A 9 -4.91 1.63 8.15
CA LEU A 9 -4.73 1.69 6.71
C LEU A 9 -5.24 2.99 6.08
N TYR A 10 -6.39 3.53 6.51
CA TYR A 10 -6.85 4.86 6.06
C TYR A 10 -5.81 5.95 6.34
N HIS A 11 -5.19 5.94 7.52
CA HIS A 11 -4.12 6.88 7.87
C HIS A 11 -2.88 6.71 7.00
N VAL A 12 -2.49 5.47 6.67
CA VAL A 12 -1.39 5.20 5.72
C VAL A 12 -1.66 5.86 4.36
N PHE A 13 -2.84 5.64 3.77
CA PHE A 13 -3.18 6.22 2.47
C PHE A 13 -3.35 7.75 2.53
N LEU A 14 -3.87 8.28 3.66
CA LEU A 14 -3.99 9.72 3.86
C LEU A 14 -2.62 10.40 3.96
N ARG A 15 -1.67 9.81 4.72
CA ARG A 15 -0.29 10.31 4.83
C ARG A 15 0.40 10.27 3.48
N GLU A 16 0.23 9.19 2.73
CA GLU A 16 0.82 9.09 1.39
C GLU A 16 0.23 10.17 0.48
N HIS A 17 -1.09 10.40 0.50
CA HIS A 17 -1.69 11.48 -0.27
C HIS A 17 -1.05 12.84 0.05
N ASN A 18 -0.89 13.18 1.33
CA ASN A 18 -0.30 14.45 1.74
C ASN A 18 1.17 14.55 1.31
N ARG A 19 1.95 13.50 1.49
CA ARG A 19 3.34 13.42 1.02
C ARG A 19 3.42 13.62 -0.50
N LEU A 20 2.56 12.96 -1.28
CA LEU A 20 2.50 13.11 -2.73
C LEU A 20 2.12 14.55 -3.12
N VAL A 21 1.16 15.17 -2.42
CA VAL A 21 0.80 16.57 -2.65
C VAL A 21 1.99 17.49 -2.39
N GLU A 22 2.66 17.38 -1.24
CA GLU A 22 3.82 18.20 -0.90
C GLU A 22 4.95 18.03 -1.93
N THR A 23 5.19 16.80 -2.35
CA THR A 23 6.25 16.46 -3.31
C THR A 23 5.96 17.00 -4.71
N LEU A 24 4.71 16.90 -5.17
CA LEU A 24 4.30 17.30 -6.52
C LEU A 24 3.95 18.79 -6.63
N THR A 25 3.61 19.47 -5.52
CA THR A 25 3.16 20.88 -5.51
C THR A 25 4.08 21.83 -6.29
N PRO A 26 5.41 21.73 -6.15
CA PRO A 26 6.34 22.60 -6.89
C PRO A 26 6.37 22.37 -8.40
N ALA A 27 5.86 21.23 -8.90
CA ALA A 27 5.78 20.88 -10.32
C ALA A 27 4.58 21.52 -11.05
N CYS A 28 3.43 21.60 -10.39
CA CYS A 28 2.13 21.78 -11.03
C CYS A 28 1.25 22.90 -10.43
N GLY A 29 1.73 23.62 -9.40
CA GLY A 29 0.98 24.69 -8.73
C GLY A 29 -0.14 24.19 -7.80
N SER A 30 -0.77 25.08 -7.02
CA SER A 30 -1.60 24.68 -5.86
C SER A 30 -2.88 23.89 -6.15
N THR A 31 -3.53 24.08 -7.31
CA THR A 31 -4.86 23.49 -7.60
C THR A 31 -4.80 22.20 -8.42
N GLY A 32 -3.77 22.02 -9.25
CA GLY A 32 -3.59 20.81 -10.07
C GLY A 32 -3.02 19.62 -9.30
N CYS A 33 -2.09 19.88 -8.36
CA CYS A 33 -1.31 18.82 -7.74
C CYS A 33 -2.09 17.92 -6.79
N ARG A 34 -3.20 18.38 -6.21
CA ARG A 34 -4.08 17.52 -5.39
C ARG A 34 -4.74 16.42 -6.24
N ASN A 35 -5.18 16.75 -7.44
CA ASN A 35 -5.78 15.78 -8.35
C ASN A 35 -4.71 14.84 -8.92
N GLU A 36 -3.51 15.34 -9.20
CA GLU A 36 -2.38 14.51 -9.62
C GLU A 36 -1.99 13.49 -8.54
N ALA A 37 -1.77 13.96 -7.30
CA ALA A 37 -1.48 13.09 -6.16
C ALA A 37 -2.59 12.06 -5.89
N ARG A 38 -3.86 12.46 -6.05
CA ARG A 38 -5.01 11.55 -5.97
C ARG A 38 -4.96 10.49 -7.07
N THR A 39 -4.67 10.89 -8.30
CA THR A 39 -4.64 10.00 -9.47
C THR A 39 -3.51 8.97 -9.33
N LEU A 40 -2.32 9.42 -8.93
CA LEU A 40 -1.19 8.54 -8.62
C LEU A 40 -1.52 7.57 -7.47
N LEU A 41 -2.10 8.05 -6.37
CA LEU A 41 -2.44 7.18 -5.24
C LEU A 41 -3.49 6.12 -5.60
N ILE A 42 -4.48 6.47 -6.43
CA ILE A 42 -5.46 5.52 -6.95
C ILE A 42 -4.77 4.47 -7.82
N ALA A 43 -3.84 4.89 -8.68
CA ALA A 43 -3.08 3.97 -9.52
C ALA A 43 -2.23 2.99 -8.71
N MET A 44 -1.55 3.48 -7.67
CA MET A 44 -0.81 2.65 -6.71
C MET A 44 -1.73 1.63 -6.04
N PHE A 45 -2.92 2.06 -5.57
CA PHE A 45 -3.90 1.16 -4.95
C PHE A 45 -4.41 0.10 -5.94
N GLN A 46 -4.80 0.49 -7.16
CA GLN A 46 -5.21 -0.43 -8.21
C GLN A 46 -4.10 -1.44 -8.53
N HIS A 47 -2.85 -0.97 -8.66
CA HIS A 47 -1.70 -1.83 -8.91
C HIS A 47 -1.47 -2.86 -7.80
N ILE A 48 -1.48 -2.43 -6.52
CA ILE A 48 -1.32 -3.31 -5.34
C ILE A 48 -2.44 -4.35 -5.30
N VAL A 49 -3.70 -3.95 -5.47
CA VAL A 49 -4.85 -4.88 -5.47
C VAL A 49 -4.67 -5.93 -6.56
N CYS A 50 -4.35 -5.49 -7.78
CA CYS A 50 -4.26 -6.34 -8.95
C CYS A 50 -3.07 -7.32 -8.96
N ASN A 51 -1.94 -6.92 -8.37
CA ASN A 51 -0.68 -7.66 -8.51
C ASN A 51 -0.21 -8.33 -7.22
N GLU A 52 -0.62 -7.82 -6.05
CA GLU A 52 -0.28 -8.43 -4.75
C GLU A 52 -1.47 -9.17 -4.12
N TYR A 53 -2.66 -8.57 -4.12
CA TYR A 53 -3.82 -9.14 -3.40
C TYR A 53 -4.61 -10.18 -4.20
N LEU A 54 -5.08 -9.86 -5.41
CA LEU A 54 -5.93 -10.75 -6.20
C LEU A 54 -5.29 -12.11 -6.53
N PRO A 55 -3.99 -12.18 -6.88
CA PRO A 55 -3.36 -13.47 -7.16
C PRO A 55 -3.31 -14.40 -5.95
N LEU A 56 -3.34 -13.85 -4.73
CA LEU A 56 -3.43 -14.64 -3.50
C LEU A 56 -4.86 -15.15 -3.28
N LEU A 57 -5.87 -14.30 -3.48
CA LEU A 57 -7.28 -14.64 -3.27
C LEU A 57 -7.80 -15.65 -4.31
N LEU A 58 -7.48 -15.45 -5.59
CA LEU A 58 -8.09 -16.12 -6.74
C LEU A 58 -7.13 -17.10 -7.45
N GLY A 59 -5.85 -17.08 -7.09
CA GLY A 59 -4.79 -17.89 -7.67
C GLY A 59 -3.94 -17.13 -8.70
N SER A 60 -2.77 -17.66 -9.03
CA SER A 60 -1.72 -16.95 -9.78
C SER A 60 -2.11 -16.47 -11.18
N SER A 61 -3.11 -17.11 -11.80
CA SER A 61 -3.67 -16.72 -13.10
C SER A 61 -4.63 -15.53 -13.03
N ALA A 62 -5.16 -15.24 -11.84
CA ALA A 62 -6.11 -14.16 -11.59
C ALA A 62 -5.34 -12.88 -11.23
N ARG A 63 -4.68 -12.32 -12.24
CA ARG A 63 -4.19 -10.94 -12.22
C ARG A 63 -5.20 -10.08 -12.96
N CYS A 64 -5.27 -8.79 -12.63
CA CYS A 64 -5.94 -7.85 -13.52
C CYS A 64 -5.34 -7.95 -14.92
N LEU A 65 -6.19 -7.79 -15.94
CA LEU A 65 -5.81 -7.92 -17.33
C LEU A 65 -4.61 -7.03 -17.64
N ASN A 66 -3.61 -7.58 -18.32
CA ASN A 66 -2.55 -6.75 -18.87
C ASN A 66 -3.14 -5.93 -20.03
N THR A 67 -3.12 -4.59 -19.92
CA THR A 67 -3.72 -3.69 -20.91
C THR A 67 -2.96 -3.67 -22.23
N SER A 68 -1.78 -4.30 -22.31
CA SER A 68 -1.12 -4.55 -23.60
C SER A 68 -2.00 -5.33 -24.58
N ASN A 69 -2.99 -6.09 -24.07
CA ASN A 69 -3.92 -6.90 -24.87
C ASN A 69 -5.39 -6.43 -24.76
N TYR A 70 -5.69 -5.41 -23.96
CA TYR A 70 -7.07 -4.99 -23.68
C TYR A 70 -7.18 -3.47 -23.55
N THR A 71 -8.10 -2.89 -24.30
CA THR A 71 -8.49 -1.47 -24.19
C THR A 71 -9.76 -1.32 -23.38
N TYR A 72 -9.96 -0.13 -22.80
CA TYR A 72 -11.24 0.28 -22.21
C TYR A 72 -12.43 -0.10 -23.11
N ASP A 73 -13.44 -0.72 -22.51
CA ASP A 73 -14.68 -1.14 -23.17
C ASP A 73 -15.85 -0.36 -22.59
N ASN A 74 -16.41 0.56 -23.39
CA ASN A 74 -17.54 1.38 -22.98
C ASN A 74 -18.87 0.62 -22.91
N THR A 75 -18.92 -0.65 -23.35
CA THR A 75 -20.07 -1.54 -23.22
C THR A 75 -19.99 -2.41 -21.97
N SER A 76 -18.81 -2.52 -21.35
CA SER A 76 -18.62 -3.19 -20.06
C SER A 76 -19.24 -2.36 -18.94
N SER A 77 -20.03 -3.00 -18.08
CA SER A 77 -20.61 -2.34 -16.90
C SER A 77 -19.69 -2.47 -15.69
N PRO A 78 -19.10 -1.38 -15.16
CA PRO A 78 -18.26 -1.42 -13.97
C PRO A 78 -19.09 -1.42 -12.67
N MET A 79 -20.34 -1.87 -12.72
CA MET A 79 -21.20 -1.93 -11.54
C MET A 79 -20.87 -3.15 -10.69
N VAL A 80 -20.71 -2.95 -9.38
CA VAL A 80 -20.58 -4.04 -8.42
C VAL A 80 -21.95 -4.67 -8.19
N SER A 81 -22.05 -5.99 -8.37
CA SER A 81 -23.30 -6.72 -8.16
C SER A 81 -23.61 -6.90 -6.66
N ASN A 82 -24.90 -7.01 -6.31
CA ASN A 82 -25.31 -7.35 -4.94
C ASN A 82 -24.71 -8.69 -4.49
N ALA A 83 -24.63 -9.67 -5.39
CA ALA A 83 -24.03 -10.98 -5.11
C ALA A 83 -22.55 -10.85 -4.71
N PHE A 84 -21.77 -10.06 -5.45
CA PHE A 84 -20.39 -9.77 -5.08
C PHE A 84 -20.31 -9.06 -3.74
N ALA A 85 -21.12 -8.01 -3.53
CA ALA A 85 -21.07 -7.20 -2.32
C ALA A 85 -21.34 -8.03 -1.04
N VAL A 86 -22.31 -8.95 -1.08
CA VAL A 86 -22.61 -9.83 0.06
C VAL A 86 -21.57 -10.94 0.21
N ALA A 87 -21.14 -11.57 -0.90
CA ALA A 87 -20.12 -12.62 -0.85
C ALA A 87 -18.78 -12.13 -0.31
N TYR A 88 -18.32 -10.96 -0.78
CA TYR A 88 -17.04 -10.39 -0.35
C TYR A 88 -17.07 -9.99 1.14
N LYS A 89 -18.21 -9.49 1.64
CA LYS A 89 -18.39 -9.24 3.09
C LYS A 89 -18.24 -10.51 3.91
N LEU A 90 -18.84 -11.62 3.46
CA LEU A 90 -18.77 -12.88 4.19
C LEU A 90 -17.36 -13.49 4.13
N VAL A 91 -16.71 -13.42 2.96
CA VAL A 91 -15.29 -13.80 2.80
C VAL A 91 -14.43 -13.00 3.77
N GLY A 92 -14.54 -11.67 3.78
CA GLY A 92 -13.80 -10.82 4.70
C GLY A 92 -14.06 -11.17 6.16
N ALA A 93 -15.32 -11.41 6.55
CA ALA A 93 -15.69 -11.80 7.91
C ALA A 93 -15.07 -13.15 8.34
N SER A 94 -15.02 -14.13 7.42
CA SER A 94 -14.44 -15.45 7.70
C SER A 94 -12.92 -15.44 7.89
N MET A 95 -12.24 -14.39 7.43
CA MET A 95 -10.78 -14.23 7.60
C MET A 95 -10.39 -13.62 8.95
N LEU A 96 -11.36 -13.06 9.67
CA LEU A 96 -11.12 -12.36 10.93
C LEU A 96 -10.85 -13.35 12.06
N ARG A 97 -10.18 -12.90 13.12
CA ARG A 97 -9.86 -13.69 14.32
C ARG A 97 -10.47 -13.07 15.56
N ASP A 98 -10.67 -13.88 16.59
CA ASP A 98 -11.15 -13.36 17.88
C ASP A 98 -10.16 -12.41 18.56
N THR A 99 -8.88 -12.52 18.24
CA THR A 99 -7.83 -11.66 18.80
C THR A 99 -6.88 -11.14 17.71
N VAL A 100 -6.32 -9.96 17.96
CA VAL A 100 -5.22 -9.37 17.17
C VAL A 100 -4.06 -9.06 18.08
N THR A 101 -2.86 -9.25 17.58
CA THR A 101 -1.64 -8.82 18.25
C THR A 101 -1.48 -7.32 18.04
N ILE A 102 -1.14 -6.58 19.08
CA ILE A 102 -0.80 -5.15 19.05
C ILE A 102 0.57 -5.00 19.69
N GLY A 103 1.47 -4.24 19.07
CA GLY A 103 2.81 -3.97 19.59
C GLY A 103 3.66 -5.23 19.72
N GLY A 104 3.44 -6.21 18.85
CA GLY A 104 4.21 -7.46 18.73
C GLY A 104 3.88 -8.54 19.76
N ASN A 105 3.35 -8.19 20.93
CA ASN A 105 3.25 -9.14 22.06
C ASN A 105 1.87 -9.15 22.74
N LEU A 106 1.06 -8.10 22.58
CA LEU A 106 -0.21 -7.98 23.28
C LEU A 106 -1.35 -8.51 22.43
N ASN A 107 -1.93 -9.65 22.81
CA ASN A 107 -3.13 -10.15 22.17
C ASN A 107 -4.37 -9.48 22.76
N VAL A 108 -5.06 -8.70 21.94
CA VAL A 108 -6.28 -7.99 22.32
C VAL A 108 -7.47 -8.63 21.62
N SER A 109 -8.58 -8.78 22.35
CA SER A 109 -9.84 -9.24 21.76
C SER A 109 -10.33 -8.25 20.71
N VAL A 110 -10.68 -8.74 19.53
CA VAL A 110 -11.20 -7.86 18.47
C VAL A 110 -12.50 -7.20 18.90
N LYS A 111 -13.34 -7.87 19.70
CA LYS A 111 -14.54 -7.28 20.31
C LYS A 111 -14.24 -5.97 21.07
N THR A 112 -13.12 -5.94 21.79
CA THR A 112 -12.73 -4.80 22.63
C THR A 112 -12.28 -3.60 21.80
N ILE A 113 -11.62 -3.84 20.67
CA ILE A 113 -11.12 -2.77 19.79
C ILE A 113 -12.11 -2.37 18.70
N LEU A 114 -13.09 -3.22 18.39
CA LEU A 114 -14.17 -2.90 17.48
C LEU A 114 -15.02 -1.77 18.07
N ASN A 115 -15.31 -0.80 17.22
CA ASN A 115 -16.02 0.44 17.52
C ASN A 115 -15.24 1.48 18.35
N ASP A 116 -13.97 1.20 18.66
CA ASP A 116 -13.07 2.18 19.27
C ASP A 116 -12.22 2.87 18.20
N SER A 117 -12.53 4.14 17.91
CA SER A 117 -11.75 4.96 16.97
C SER A 117 -10.55 5.65 17.61
N THR A 118 -10.43 5.68 18.94
CA THR A 118 -9.34 6.41 19.61
C THR A 118 -8.04 5.61 19.67
N GLN A 119 -8.05 4.36 19.20
CA GLN A 119 -6.87 3.48 19.17
C GLN A 119 -5.89 3.82 18.04
N VAL A 120 -6.14 4.87 17.24
CA VAL A 120 -5.23 5.34 16.18
C VAL A 120 -5.00 6.86 16.34
N ASP A 121 -4.85 7.31 17.58
CA ASP A 121 -4.69 8.74 17.90
C ASP A 121 -3.21 9.17 17.95
N SER A 122 -2.28 8.22 17.97
CA SER A 122 -0.83 8.47 17.97
C SER A 122 -0.05 7.60 16.98
N ASP A 123 1.15 8.05 16.60
CA ASP A 123 2.08 7.30 15.75
C ASP A 123 2.46 5.94 16.35
N LEU A 124 2.70 5.89 17.66
CA LEU A 124 3.06 4.65 18.35
C LEU A 124 1.93 3.61 18.27
N GLU A 125 0.68 4.02 18.48
CA GLU A 125 -0.47 3.13 18.40
C GLU A 125 -0.69 2.61 16.97
N MET A 126 -0.60 3.50 15.98
CA MET A 126 -0.67 3.14 14.56
C MET A 126 0.39 2.10 14.20
N THR A 127 1.64 2.32 14.61
CA THR A 127 2.76 1.40 14.35
C THR A 127 2.56 0.06 15.05
N ASN A 128 2.07 0.07 16.29
CA ASN A 128 1.76 -1.16 17.03
C ASN A 128 0.66 -1.98 16.36
N ILE A 129 -0.37 -1.33 15.82
CA ILE A 129 -1.45 -1.99 15.07
C ILE A 129 -0.92 -2.57 13.76
N VAL A 130 -0.16 -1.79 12.98
CA VAL A 130 0.39 -2.26 11.70
C VAL A 130 1.35 -3.44 11.91
N ASN A 131 2.23 -3.37 12.90
CA ASN A 131 3.11 -4.49 13.26
C ASN A 131 2.31 -5.75 13.63
N GLY A 132 1.20 -5.57 14.35
CA GLY A 132 0.21 -6.61 14.59
C GLY A 132 -0.30 -7.26 13.31
N MET A 133 -0.84 -6.44 12.41
CA MET A 133 -1.37 -6.88 11.11
C MET A 133 -0.33 -7.61 10.25
N LEU A 134 0.93 -7.19 10.31
CA LEU A 134 2.03 -7.85 9.59
C LEU A 134 2.46 -9.16 10.25
N THR A 135 2.34 -9.28 11.57
CA THR A 135 2.72 -10.49 12.33
C THR A 135 1.66 -11.57 12.18
N ASP A 136 0.40 -11.17 12.17
CA ASP A 136 -0.74 -12.03 12.31
C ASP A 136 -1.11 -12.79 11.03
N TYR A 137 -1.52 -14.06 11.16
CA TYR A 137 -2.17 -14.79 10.07
C TYR A 137 -3.67 -14.48 10.03
N SER A 138 -4.26 -14.42 8.83
CA SER A 138 -5.72 -14.45 8.68
C SER A 138 -6.26 -15.87 8.85
N LEU A 139 -7.51 -16.02 9.27
CA LEU A 139 -8.17 -17.32 9.20
C LEU A 139 -8.42 -17.73 7.76
N LYS A 140 -8.52 -19.05 7.55
CA LYS A 140 -8.90 -19.62 6.25
C LYS A 140 -10.34 -19.23 5.94
N ILE A 141 -10.57 -18.73 4.72
CA ILE A 141 -11.93 -18.47 4.23
C ILE A 141 -12.73 -19.77 4.28
N GLY A 142 -13.91 -19.71 4.90
CA GLY A 142 -14.75 -20.88 5.06
C GLY A 142 -15.87 -20.67 6.06
N ARG A 143 -16.23 -21.75 6.74
CA ARG A 143 -17.46 -21.88 7.54
C ARG A 143 -17.28 -21.48 9.00
N GLU A 144 -16.03 -21.38 9.45
CA GLU A 144 -15.69 -21.02 10.82
C GLU A 144 -15.49 -19.52 10.92
N ILE A 145 -16.56 -18.82 11.30
CA ILE A 145 -16.49 -17.39 11.59
C ILE A 145 -16.38 -17.22 13.11
N PRO A 146 -15.48 -16.38 13.64
CA PRO A 146 -15.38 -16.21 15.09
C PRO A 146 -16.63 -15.56 15.70
N CYS A 147 -16.99 -15.93 16.94
CA CYS A 147 -18.16 -15.38 17.64
C CYS A 147 -17.93 -13.98 18.24
N SER A 148 -16.68 -13.56 18.44
CA SER A 148 -16.38 -12.22 19.00
C SER A 148 -16.90 -11.06 18.15
N PHE A 149 -16.98 -11.22 16.83
CA PHE A 149 -17.60 -10.25 15.90
C PHE A 149 -19.13 -10.24 15.95
N ARG A 150 -19.71 -11.17 16.70
CA ARG A 150 -21.14 -11.51 16.72
C ARG A 150 -21.79 -11.25 18.08
N ASP A 151 -21.21 -10.34 18.86
CA ASP A 151 -21.56 -10.12 20.27
C ASP A 151 -21.67 -11.44 21.04
N ASP A 152 -20.60 -12.24 20.95
CA ASP A 152 -20.53 -13.61 21.50
C ASP A 152 -21.62 -14.56 20.97
N CYS A 153 -22.04 -14.33 19.71
CA CYS A 153 -23.13 -15.03 19.06
C CYS A 153 -24.48 -14.90 19.78
N GLN A 154 -24.67 -13.86 20.62
CA GLN A 154 -25.85 -13.72 21.48
C GLN A 154 -27.04 -13.05 20.76
N TYR A 155 -26.80 -12.04 19.92
CA TYR A 155 -27.88 -11.23 19.32
C TYR A 155 -27.76 -10.98 17.80
N SER A 156 -26.57 -11.17 17.20
CA SER A 156 -26.36 -10.90 15.78
C SER A 156 -25.38 -11.92 15.20
N ASP A 157 -25.84 -12.71 14.23
CA ASP A 157 -24.97 -13.61 13.48
C ASP A 157 -24.77 -13.06 12.07
N ILE A 158 -23.56 -12.59 11.77
CA ILE A 158 -23.21 -12.04 10.45
C ILE A 158 -23.46 -13.04 9.32
N VAL A 159 -23.34 -14.36 9.58
CA VAL A 159 -23.65 -15.40 8.59
C VAL A 159 -25.14 -15.39 8.29
N SER A 160 -25.98 -15.49 9.33
CA SER A 160 -27.44 -15.43 9.21
C SER A 160 -27.93 -14.12 8.57
N VAL A 161 -27.34 -12.98 8.94
CA VAL A 161 -27.66 -11.67 8.35
C VAL A 161 -27.32 -11.65 6.86
N LEU A 162 -26.12 -12.10 6.47
CA LEU A 162 -25.71 -12.08 5.07
C LEU A 162 -26.49 -13.09 4.22
N ILE A 163 -26.88 -14.25 4.79
CA ILE A 163 -27.83 -15.16 4.15
C ILE A 163 -29.19 -14.47 3.96
N GLN A 164 -29.72 -13.81 4.99
CA GLN A 164 -30.98 -13.09 4.88
C GLN A 164 -30.91 -11.93 3.87
N ASP A 165 -29.77 -11.24 3.79
CA ASP A 165 -29.49 -10.22 2.77
C ASP A 165 -29.56 -10.84 1.37
N THR A 166 -29.05 -12.07 1.15
CA THR A 166 -29.19 -12.71 -0.16
C THR A 166 -30.64 -12.90 -0.58
N ARG A 167 -31.49 -13.32 0.36
CA ARG A 167 -32.93 -13.47 0.13
C ARG A 167 -33.60 -12.14 -0.12
N TYR A 168 -33.26 -11.11 0.68
CA TYR A 168 -33.80 -9.76 0.53
C TYR A 168 -33.44 -9.14 -0.83
N PHE A 169 -32.19 -9.29 -1.28
CA PHE A 169 -31.73 -8.79 -2.56
C PHE A 169 -32.18 -9.64 -3.76
N GLY A 170 -32.90 -10.74 -3.53
CA GLY A 170 -33.32 -11.66 -4.58
C GLY A 170 -32.13 -12.30 -5.33
N ILE A 171 -31.03 -12.55 -4.62
CA ILE A 171 -29.87 -13.24 -5.21
C ILE A 171 -30.30 -14.69 -5.51
N PRO A 172 -30.10 -15.19 -6.74
CA PRO A 172 -30.51 -16.54 -7.11
C PRO A 172 -29.88 -17.63 -6.22
N PRO A 173 -30.57 -18.75 -6.01
CA PRO A 173 -30.04 -19.90 -5.25
C PRO A 173 -28.73 -20.43 -5.83
N TYR A 174 -27.95 -21.11 -5.00
CA TYR A 174 -26.64 -21.67 -5.35
C TYR A 174 -26.65 -22.51 -6.64
N PHE A 175 -27.73 -23.26 -6.89
CA PHE A 175 -27.90 -24.04 -8.12
C PHE A 175 -27.70 -23.21 -9.41
N VAL A 176 -28.18 -21.96 -9.44
CA VAL A 176 -28.03 -21.08 -10.62
C VAL A 176 -26.56 -20.69 -10.83
N TRP A 177 -25.82 -20.51 -9.74
CA TRP A 177 -24.41 -20.16 -9.79
C TRP A 177 -23.53 -21.31 -10.25
N LEU A 178 -23.89 -22.55 -9.90
CA LEU A 178 -23.21 -23.74 -10.43
C LEU A 178 -23.26 -23.79 -11.96
N ALA A 179 -24.36 -23.37 -12.58
CA ALA A 179 -24.45 -23.35 -14.04
C ALA A 179 -23.42 -22.42 -14.73
N LEU A 180 -22.75 -21.53 -13.97
CA LEU A 180 -21.67 -20.67 -14.46
C LEU A 180 -20.29 -21.31 -14.35
N THR A 181 -20.15 -22.41 -13.60
CA THR A 181 -18.86 -23.04 -13.27
C THR A 181 -18.76 -24.50 -13.67
N VAL A 182 -19.88 -25.24 -13.70
CA VAL A 182 -19.92 -26.63 -14.18
C VAL A 182 -20.47 -26.73 -15.60
N ASN A 183 -20.11 -27.80 -16.30
CA ASN A 183 -20.74 -28.13 -17.57
C ASN A 183 -22.19 -28.55 -17.35
N SER A 184 -23.03 -28.40 -18.37
CA SER A 184 -24.44 -28.81 -18.32
C SER A 184 -24.63 -30.29 -17.98
N THR A 185 -23.67 -31.15 -18.36
CA THR A 185 -23.66 -32.59 -18.04
C THR A 185 -23.33 -32.90 -16.59
N ASP A 186 -22.68 -31.96 -15.90
CA ASP A 186 -22.15 -32.13 -14.55
C ASP A 186 -23.01 -31.40 -13.50
N MET A 187 -24.17 -30.86 -13.91
CA MET A 187 -25.12 -30.23 -13.01
C MET A 187 -25.69 -31.25 -12.03
N PRO A 188 -25.75 -30.92 -10.72
CA PRO A 188 -26.29 -31.83 -9.73
C PRO A 188 -27.79 -32.07 -9.95
N SER A 189 -28.23 -33.28 -9.61
CA SER A 189 -29.63 -33.71 -9.68
C SER A 189 -30.25 -33.86 -8.29
N THR A 190 -29.43 -33.99 -7.25
CA THR A 190 -29.83 -34.11 -5.85
C THR A 190 -28.89 -33.29 -4.96
N ILE A 191 -29.23 -33.11 -3.69
CA ILE A 191 -28.34 -32.43 -2.75
C ILE A 191 -27.09 -33.29 -2.47
N ASP A 192 -27.19 -34.62 -2.53
CA ASP A 192 -26.08 -35.54 -2.25
C ASP A 192 -24.93 -35.40 -3.26
N ASN A 193 -25.23 -35.05 -4.52
CA ASN A 193 -24.24 -34.99 -5.61
C ASN A 193 -23.79 -33.57 -5.96
N LEU A 194 -23.79 -32.64 -5.00
CA LEU A 194 -23.28 -31.29 -5.21
C LEU A 194 -21.80 -31.31 -5.65
N PRO A 195 -21.45 -30.58 -6.73
CA PRO A 195 -20.07 -30.47 -7.18
C PRO A 195 -19.23 -29.66 -6.18
N TYR A 196 -17.91 -29.84 -6.28
CA TYR A 196 -16.90 -29.12 -5.48
C TYR A 196 -16.95 -29.37 -3.97
N GLN A 197 -17.79 -30.27 -3.46
CA GLN A 197 -17.87 -30.59 -2.03
C GLN A 197 -16.87 -31.68 -1.61
N THR A 198 -16.59 -31.78 -0.31
CA THR A 198 -15.91 -32.96 0.26
C THR A 198 -16.84 -34.17 0.22
N PRO A 199 -16.32 -35.42 0.32
CA PRO A 199 -17.14 -36.62 0.29
C PRO A 199 -18.25 -36.68 1.37
N ALA A 200 -18.11 -35.92 2.46
CA ALA A 200 -19.10 -35.86 3.52
C ALA A 200 -20.27 -34.90 3.24
N ASN A 201 -20.23 -34.12 2.14
CA ASN A 201 -21.22 -33.13 1.70
C ASN A 201 -22.15 -32.63 2.82
N LEU A 202 -21.64 -31.71 3.63
CA LEU A 202 -22.31 -31.30 4.87
C LEU A 202 -23.70 -30.68 4.63
N ILE A 203 -23.96 -30.14 3.43
CA ILE A 203 -25.29 -29.62 3.05
C ILE A 203 -26.28 -30.79 2.89
N ALA A 204 -25.84 -31.91 2.32
CA ALA A 204 -26.67 -33.11 2.19
C ALA A 204 -27.02 -33.74 3.53
N THR A 205 -26.18 -33.56 4.55
CA THR A 205 -26.44 -34.02 5.91
C THR A 205 -27.28 -33.05 6.75
N ASP A 206 -27.58 -31.85 6.24
CA ASP A 206 -28.35 -30.81 6.93
C ASP A 206 -29.83 -30.87 6.49
N SER A 207 -30.76 -30.91 7.45
CA SER A 207 -32.20 -30.95 7.17
C SER A 207 -32.81 -29.57 6.85
N SER A 208 -31.98 -28.52 6.86
CA SER A 208 -32.39 -27.13 6.60
C SER A 208 -32.78 -26.89 5.13
N TYR A 209 -32.25 -27.67 4.18
CA TYR A 209 -32.66 -27.63 2.77
C TYR A 209 -33.22 -28.97 2.33
N GLN A 210 -34.47 -28.99 1.89
CA GLN A 210 -35.13 -30.19 1.37
C GLN A 210 -34.95 -30.34 -0.14
N ASN A 211 -34.71 -29.22 -0.84
CA ASN A 211 -34.54 -29.19 -2.28
C ASN A 211 -33.22 -28.52 -2.67
N LEU A 212 -32.58 -29.08 -3.70
CA LEU A 212 -31.39 -28.52 -4.33
C LEU A 212 -31.56 -27.06 -4.77
N TYR A 213 -32.77 -26.68 -5.18
CA TYR A 213 -33.09 -25.33 -5.63
C TYR A 213 -33.27 -24.32 -4.48
N ASP A 214 -33.32 -24.76 -3.23
CA ASP A 214 -33.54 -23.88 -2.07
C ASP A 214 -32.22 -23.44 -1.40
N ILE A 215 -31.09 -24.05 -1.78
CA ILE A 215 -29.80 -23.77 -1.16
C ILE A 215 -29.41 -22.31 -1.41
N ASP A 216 -29.29 -21.53 -0.34
CA ASP A 216 -28.87 -20.13 -0.43
C ASP A 216 -27.48 -20.03 -1.06
N PHE A 217 -27.28 -18.99 -1.88
CA PHE A 217 -26.04 -18.76 -2.62
C PHE A 217 -24.78 -18.87 -1.76
N LEU A 218 -24.74 -18.16 -0.62
CA LEU A 218 -23.55 -18.14 0.25
C LEU A 218 -23.31 -19.48 0.94
N THR A 219 -24.38 -20.18 1.32
CA THR A 219 -24.27 -21.49 1.98
C THR A 219 -23.60 -22.50 1.07
N GLY A 220 -24.03 -22.56 -0.19
CA GLY A 220 -23.41 -23.43 -1.19
C GLY A 220 -21.98 -23.00 -1.51
N ALA A 221 -21.78 -21.72 -1.84
CA ALA A 221 -20.50 -21.21 -2.32
C ALA A 221 -19.36 -21.29 -1.28
N LEU A 222 -19.66 -21.10 0.02
CA LEU A 222 -18.66 -21.28 1.09
C LEU A 222 -18.42 -22.74 1.48
N SER A 223 -19.29 -23.66 1.07
CA SER A 223 -19.10 -25.09 1.33
C SER A 223 -18.16 -25.73 0.30
N GLU A 224 -17.90 -25.07 -0.83
CA GLU A 224 -16.99 -25.53 -1.86
C GLU A 224 -15.55 -25.70 -1.35
N ASN A 225 -14.88 -26.73 -1.85
CA ASN A 225 -13.44 -26.87 -1.72
C ASN A 225 -12.74 -25.73 -2.45
N VAL A 226 -11.73 -25.16 -1.79
CA VAL A 226 -10.90 -24.11 -2.38
C VAL A 226 -10.17 -24.62 -3.62
N VAL A 227 -10.08 -23.78 -4.64
CA VAL A 227 -9.30 -24.08 -5.84
C VAL A 227 -7.81 -24.12 -5.48
N PRO A 228 -7.02 -25.10 -5.96
CA PRO A 228 -5.58 -25.14 -5.69
C PRO A 228 -4.88 -23.82 -6.05
N GLY A 229 -4.17 -23.25 -5.06
CA GLY A 229 -3.48 -21.97 -5.21
C GLY A 229 -4.35 -20.73 -5.02
N ALA A 230 -5.67 -20.87 -4.82
CA ALA A 230 -6.59 -19.81 -4.44
C ALA A 230 -7.06 -19.97 -2.99
N MET A 231 -7.78 -18.98 -2.46
CA MET A 231 -8.38 -19.04 -1.12
C MET A 231 -9.88 -19.29 -1.14
N VAL A 232 -10.51 -19.33 -2.32
CA VAL A 232 -11.96 -19.50 -2.50
C VAL A 232 -12.30 -20.65 -3.45
N GLY A 233 -13.54 -21.16 -3.36
CA GLY A 233 -14.07 -22.17 -4.26
C GLY A 233 -14.39 -21.65 -5.67
N PRO A 234 -14.66 -22.55 -6.64
CA PRO A 234 -14.91 -22.19 -8.05
C PRO A 234 -15.98 -21.13 -8.27
N THR A 235 -17.10 -21.17 -7.52
CA THR A 235 -18.21 -20.23 -7.70
C THR A 235 -17.83 -18.82 -7.29
N LEU A 236 -17.24 -18.66 -6.09
CA LEU A 236 -16.77 -17.36 -5.63
C LEU A 236 -15.61 -16.85 -6.50
N LYS A 237 -14.71 -17.75 -6.90
CA LYS A 237 -13.62 -17.40 -7.82
C LYS A 237 -14.18 -16.79 -9.11
N ARG A 238 -15.12 -17.47 -9.76
CA ARG A 238 -15.73 -17.00 -11.01
C ARG A 238 -16.42 -15.65 -10.84
N LEU A 239 -17.23 -15.48 -9.79
CA LEU A 239 -17.92 -14.22 -9.49
C LEU A 239 -16.92 -13.07 -9.28
N PHE A 240 -15.84 -13.32 -8.55
CA PHE A 240 -14.83 -12.30 -8.24
C PHE A 240 -14.01 -11.95 -9.49
N GLU A 241 -13.56 -12.94 -10.27
CA GLU A 241 -12.87 -12.71 -11.55
C GLU A 241 -13.73 -11.88 -12.51
N ASP A 242 -15.00 -12.24 -12.70
CA ASP A 242 -15.91 -11.51 -13.58
C ASP A 242 -16.13 -10.07 -13.09
N THR A 243 -16.24 -9.87 -11.77
CA THR A 243 -16.42 -8.53 -11.18
C THR A 243 -15.18 -7.66 -11.37
N PHE A 244 -13.98 -8.16 -11.01
CA PHE A 244 -12.74 -7.39 -11.17
C PHE A 244 -12.41 -7.12 -12.64
N ASN A 245 -12.69 -8.08 -13.54
CA ASN A 245 -12.55 -7.88 -14.97
C ASN A 245 -13.49 -6.78 -15.49
N SER A 246 -14.76 -6.79 -15.08
CA SER A 246 -15.73 -5.78 -15.48
C SER A 246 -15.40 -4.38 -14.93
N LEU A 247 -14.94 -4.32 -13.68
CA LEU A 247 -14.44 -3.09 -13.05
C LEU A 247 -13.27 -2.51 -13.83
N GLN A 248 -12.31 -3.35 -14.21
CA GLN A 248 -11.15 -2.91 -14.95
C GLN A 248 -11.51 -2.47 -16.38
N ARG A 249 -12.25 -3.29 -17.14
CA ARG A 249 -12.60 -2.99 -18.54
C ARG A 249 -13.53 -1.79 -18.66
N GLY A 250 -14.46 -1.63 -17.72
CA GLY A 250 -15.41 -0.53 -17.68
C GLY A 250 -14.85 0.76 -17.05
N ASP A 251 -13.65 0.73 -16.47
CA ASP A 251 -13.00 1.91 -15.92
C ASP A 251 -12.14 2.60 -16.98
N ARG A 252 -12.65 3.70 -17.52
CA ARG A 252 -11.92 4.55 -18.48
C ARG A 252 -10.61 5.09 -17.90
N LEU A 253 -10.56 5.27 -16.58
CA LEU A 253 -9.42 5.84 -15.85
C LEU A 253 -8.57 4.76 -15.15
N TYR A 254 -8.75 3.48 -15.50
CA TYR A 254 -7.88 2.42 -15.00
C TYR A 254 -6.42 2.74 -15.33
N PHE A 255 -5.55 2.65 -14.33
CA PHE A 255 -4.21 3.25 -14.42
C PHE A 255 -3.39 2.77 -15.62
N ASP A 256 -3.55 1.51 -16.02
CA ASP A 256 -2.75 0.91 -17.10
C ASP A 256 -3.38 1.18 -18.49
N ASN A 257 -4.50 1.89 -18.59
CA ASN A 257 -5.10 2.26 -19.87
C ASN A 257 -4.22 3.28 -20.61
N ALA A 258 -4.13 3.11 -21.93
CA ALA A 258 -3.41 4.02 -22.79
C ALA A 258 -3.91 5.48 -22.64
N GLY A 259 -2.98 6.40 -22.41
CA GLY A 259 -3.28 7.83 -22.25
C GLY A 259 -3.72 8.26 -20.86
N VAL A 260 -3.85 7.34 -19.89
CA VAL A 260 -4.06 7.71 -18.47
C VAL A 260 -2.73 8.11 -17.83
N PHE A 261 -1.70 7.29 -18.00
CA PHE A 261 -0.32 7.60 -17.62
C PHE A 261 0.62 7.40 -18.80
N THR A 262 1.76 8.09 -18.76
CA THR A 262 2.90 7.83 -19.66
C THR A 262 3.65 6.57 -19.25
N ASP A 263 4.44 5.99 -20.15
CA ASP A 263 5.23 4.79 -19.85
C ASP A 263 6.19 5.00 -18.67
N ASP A 264 6.78 6.19 -18.53
CA ASP A 264 7.64 6.52 -17.40
C ASP A 264 6.89 6.58 -16.08
N GLN A 265 5.69 7.15 -16.06
CA GLN A 265 4.82 7.13 -14.88
C GLN A 265 4.36 5.71 -14.54
N LEU A 266 4.02 4.89 -15.54
CA LEU A 266 3.64 3.48 -15.33
C LEU A 266 4.80 2.66 -14.74
N ASN A 267 6.03 2.90 -15.19
CA ASN A 267 7.21 2.24 -14.62
C ASN A 267 7.41 2.60 -13.15
N VAL A 268 7.10 3.83 -12.75
CA VAL A 268 7.11 4.24 -11.35
C VAL A 268 5.99 3.54 -10.56
N ILE A 269 4.75 3.53 -11.08
CA ILE A 269 3.59 2.90 -10.43
C ILE A 269 3.80 1.39 -10.23
N ARG A 270 4.35 0.69 -11.24
CA ARG A 270 4.56 -0.77 -11.22
C ARG A 270 5.65 -1.23 -10.25
N ASN A 271 6.42 -0.31 -9.68
CA ASN A 271 7.42 -0.61 -8.66
C ASN A 271 6.89 -0.42 -7.23
N VAL A 272 5.67 0.10 -7.07
CA VAL A 272 5.07 0.35 -5.76
C VAL A 272 4.50 -0.94 -5.18
N THR A 273 4.85 -1.23 -3.93
CA THR A 273 4.26 -2.33 -3.15
C THR A 273 3.59 -1.84 -1.88
N MET A 274 2.72 -2.66 -1.30
CA MET A 274 2.12 -2.39 0.01
C MET A 274 3.20 -2.28 1.10
N ALA A 275 4.26 -3.08 1.04
CA ALA A 275 5.39 -3.02 1.98
C ALA A 275 6.09 -1.65 1.95
N GLN A 276 6.36 -1.12 0.75
CA GLN A 276 6.92 0.23 0.59
C GLN A 276 5.98 1.31 1.14
N LEU A 277 4.68 1.19 0.85
CA LEU A 277 3.68 2.15 1.32
C LEU A 277 3.64 2.21 2.85
N LEU A 278 3.72 1.06 3.52
CA LEU A 278 3.81 0.97 4.98
C LEU A 278 5.11 1.60 5.50
N CYS A 279 6.27 1.23 4.95
CA CYS A 279 7.57 1.79 5.34
C CYS A 279 7.64 3.32 5.23
N ARG A 280 6.99 3.91 4.23
CA ARG A 280 6.97 5.37 4.03
C ARG A 280 6.08 6.11 5.03
N ASN A 281 5.01 5.48 5.52
CA ASN A 281 3.91 6.18 6.19
C ASN A 281 3.67 5.77 7.65
N VAL A 282 4.31 4.69 8.12
CA VAL A 282 4.22 4.18 9.49
C VAL A 282 5.49 4.55 10.24
N GLU A 283 5.40 5.51 11.15
CA GLU A 283 6.56 6.04 11.85
C GLU A 283 7.20 4.99 12.78
N GLY A 284 8.52 4.86 12.72
CA GLY A 284 9.25 3.86 13.51
C GLY A 284 9.19 2.43 12.96
N LEU A 285 8.53 2.19 11.82
CA LEU A 285 8.62 0.91 11.11
C LEU A 285 9.96 0.81 10.36
N THR A 286 10.88 0.00 10.88
CA THR A 286 12.22 -0.18 10.30
C THR A 286 12.35 -1.44 9.45
N GLU A 287 11.51 -2.44 9.69
CA GLU A 287 11.48 -3.70 8.96
C GLU A 287 10.05 -4.07 8.59
N VAL A 288 9.87 -4.72 7.44
CA VAL A 288 8.57 -5.18 6.95
C VAL A 288 8.76 -6.48 6.19
N LYS A 289 7.68 -7.23 5.99
CA LYS A 289 7.65 -8.36 5.07
C LYS A 289 7.77 -7.87 3.64
N GLU A 290 8.65 -8.47 2.84
CA GLU A 290 8.87 -8.12 1.42
C GLU A 290 7.55 -8.07 0.64
N ASN A 291 6.68 -9.08 0.82
CA ASN A 291 5.27 -9.03 0.47
C ASN A 291 4.42 -8.94 1.73
N ALA A 292 3.77 -7.79 1.93
CA ALA A 292 3.00 -7.49 3.14
C ALA A 292 1.74 -8.37 3.32
N PHE A 293 1.23 -9.01 2.26
CA PHE A 293 0.07 -9.89 2.32
C PHE A 293 0.44 -11.36 2.60
N VAL A 294 1.72 -11.73 2.49
CA VAL A 294 2.19 -13.12 2.65
C VAL A 294 2.85 -13.30 4.00
N HIS A 295 2.22 -14.07 4.88
CA HIS A 295 2.70 -14.26 6.24
C HIS A 295 4.13 -14.83 6.32
N ASN A 296 4.51 -15.77 5.45
CA ASN A 296 5.86 -16.38 5.44
C ASN A 296 6.87 -15.62 4.57
N SER A 297 6.55 -14.41 4.12
CA SER A 297 7.49 -13.58 3.35
C SER A 297 8.69 -13.17 4.22
N PRO A 298 9.92 -13.12 3.67
CA PRO A 298 11.08 -12.68 4.41
C PRO A 298 10.93 -11.25 4.90
N LEU A 299 11.53 -10.96 6.07
CA LEU A 299 11.68 -9.60 6.57
C LEU A 299 12.80 -8.89 5.82
N VAL A 300 12.56 -7.63 5.48
CA VAL A 300 13.50 -6.74 4.81
C VAL A 300 13.50 -5.39 5.51
N GLN A 301 14.64 -4.70 5.45
CA GLN A 301 14.79 -3.37 6.01
C GLN A 301 14.06 -2.35 5.15
N CYS A 302 13.30 -1.43 5.76
CA CYS A 302 12.59 -0.38 5.03
C CYS A 302 13.54 0.50 4.20
N SER A 303 14.78 0.69 4.67
CA SER A 303 15.84 1.41 3.96
C SER A 303 16.32 0.73 2.67
N SER A 304 15.99 -0.55 2.45
CA SER A 304 16.32 -1.26 1.22
C SER A 304 15.40 -0.91 0.05
N PHE A 305 14.22 -0.33 0.33
CA PHE A 305 13.29 0.06 -0.70
C PHE A 305 13.68 1.41 -1.31
N PRO A 306 13.77 1.51 -2.64
CA PRO A 306 13.90 2.82 -3.28
C PRO A 306 12.61 3.64 -3.04
N ASP A 307 12.79 4.96 -2.89
CA ASP A 307 11.64 5.86 -2.93
C ASP A 307 11.11 6.01 -4.38
N ILE A 308 9.94 6.60 -4.52
CA ILE A 308 9.31 6.92 -5.80
C ILE A 308 10.24 7.84 -6.60
N ASP A 309 10.59 7.41 -7.82
CA ASP A 309 11.39 8.21 -8.74
C ASP A 309 10.52 9.32 -9.37
N PHE A 310 10.38 10.41 -8.65
CA PHE A 310 9.62 11.58 -9.08
C PHE A 310 10.32 12.38 -10.18
N CYS A 311 11.64 12.21 -10.39
CA CYS A 311 12.32 12.76 -11.56
C CYS A 311 11.77 12.12 -12.82
N ARG A 312 11.70 10.79 -12.83
CA ARG A 312 11.11 10.02 -13.92
C ARG A 312 9.62 10.30 -14.07
N TYR A 313 8.87 10.30 -12.97
CA TYR A 313 7.43 10.57 -12.98
C TYR A 313 7.09 11.95 -13.58
N CYS A 314 7.82 12.99 -13.19
CA CYS A 314 7.60 14.36 -13.67
C CYS A 314 8.33 14.68 -14.98
N ASN A 315 9.00 13.70 -15.61
CA ASN A 315 9.91 13.91 -16.75
C ASN A 315 10.85 15.12 -16.55
N SER A 316 11.43 15.20 -15.35
CA SER A 316 12.29 16.29 -14.90
C SER A 316 13.74 15.81 -14.82
N SER A 317 14.67 16.72 -15.10
CA SER A 317 16.10 16.45 -14.98
C SER A 317 16.71 17.25 -13.84
N THR A 318 17.69 16.65 -13.18
CA THR A 318 18.51 17.29 -12.15
C THR A 318 19.97 17.29 -12.55
N GLY A 319 20.68 18.34 -12.14
CA GLY A 319 22.11 18.45 -12.30
C GLY A 319 22.71 19.39 -11.28
N TRP A 320 23.89 19.04 -10.77
CA TRP A 320 24.69 19.94 -9.96
C TRP A 320 25.44 20.92 -10.86
N THR A 321 25.50 22.20 -10.48
CA THR A 321 26.51 23.09 -11.02
C THR A 321 27.91 22.66 -10.57
N ALA A 322 28.93 23.17 -11.24
CA ALA A 322 30.30 23.08 -10.72
C ALA A 322 30.39 23.73 -9.33
N PHE A 323 31.30 23.21 -8.50
CA PHE A 323 31.61 23.81 -7.21
C PHE A 323 32.28 25.17 -7.39
N VAL A 324 31.83 26.13 -6.60
CA VAL A 324 32.39 27.47 -6.45
C VAL A 324 33.11 27.54 -5.10
N THR A 325 34.35 28.01 -5.11
CA THR A 325 35.14 28.19 -3.88
C THR A 325 34.76 29.50 -3.21
N VAL A 326 34.48 29.44 -1.91
CA VAL A 326 34.21 30.62 -1.08
C VAL A 326 35.45 31.52 -1.07
N PRO A 327 35.34 32.83 -1.36
CA PRO A 327 36.46 33.75 -1.34
C PRO A 327 36.86 34.09 0.11
N ASN A 328 37.67 33.23 0.73
CA ASN A 328 38.31 33.47 2.02
C ASN A 328 39.82 33.17 1.96
N PRO A 329 40.64 33.76 2.86
CA PRO A 329 42.04 33.37 2.99
C PRO A 329 42.11 31.90 3.42
N CYS A 330 42.67 31.06 2.55
CA CYS A 330 42.73 29.63 2.79
C CYS A 330 43.91 29.27 3.69
N PHE A 331 43.65 28.99 4.96
CA PHE A 331 44.68 28.58 5.92
C PHE A 331 44.82 27.06 6.04
N GLN A 332 43.72 26.32 6.13
CA GLN A 332 43.71 24.85 6.27
C GLN A 332 42.76 24.18 5.28
N PHE A 333 41.52 24.68 5.18
CA PHE A 333 40.50 24.15 4.27
C PHE A 333 39.88 25.24 3.39
N GLN A 334 39.53 24.85 2.16
CA GLN A 334 38.66 25.59 1.26
C GLN A 334 37.23 25.10 1.41
N LEU A 335 36.32 26.04 1.66
CA LEU A 335 34.89 25.81 1.60
C LEU A 335 34.43 25.98 0.15
N LYS A 336 33.61 25.05 -0.32
CA LYS A 336 33.00 25.10 -1.65
C LYS A 336 31.51 24.85 -1.55
N TYR A 337 30.75 25.45 -2.46
CA TYR A 337 29.32 25.25 -2.60
C TYR A 337 28.93 25.09 -4.07
N ARG A 338 27.77 24.49 -4.32
CA ARG A 338 27.17 24.35 -5.65
C ARG A 338 25.67 24.42 -5.56
N PHE A 339 25.00 24.77 -6.64
CA PHE A 339 23.55 24.83 -6.70
C PHE A 339 22.96 23.65 -7.45
N CYS A 340 21.79 23.20 -7.01
CA CYS A 340 21.01 22.23 -7.76
C CYS A 340 20.25 22.96 -8.88
N GLN A 341 20.41 22.45 -10.10
CA GLN A 341 19.57 22.80 -11.24
C GLN A 341 18.54 21.69 -11.39
N SER A 342 17.29 22.02 -11.07
CA SER A 342 16.14 21.15 -11.27
C SER A 342 14.96 22.01 -11.70
N THR A 343 14.18 21.52 -12.65
CA THR A 343 12.88 22.11 -13.01
C THR A 343 11.83 21.89 -11.93
N ASN A 344 12.08 20.94 -11.01
CA ASN A 344 11.21 20.62 -9.90
C ASN A 344 12.03 20.15 -8.70
N PRO A 345 12.63 21.06 -7.92
CA PRO A 345 13.65 20.72 -6.92
C PRO A 345 13.15 19.90 -5.73
N VAL A 346 11.83 19.87 -5.48
CA VAL A 346 11.26 19.08 -4.38
C VAL A 346 10.97 17.66 -4.83
N ALA A 347 10.31 17.48 -5.99
CA ALA A 347 10.07 16.13 -6.51
C ALA A 347 11.34 15.50 -7.07
N CYS A 348 12.18 16.30 -7.72
CA CYS A 348 13.43 15.87 -8.32
C CYS A 348 14.57 16.71 -7.72
N PRO A 349 15.06 16.38 -6.51
CA PRO A 349 16.21 17.03 -5.92
C PRO A 349 17.52 16.48 -6.49
N CYS A 350 18.60 17.25 -6.41
CA CYS A 350 19.93 16.74 -6.69
C CYS A 350 20.44 15.91 -5.51
N LEU A 351 20.91 14.68 -5.78
CA LEU A 351 21.44 13.80 -4.73
C LEU A 351 22.87 14.20 -4.33
N GLY A 352 23.15 14.19 -3.03
CA GLY A 352 24.46 14.51 -2.45
C GLY A 352 24.54 15.90 -1.79
N SER A 353 25.69 16.21 -1.18
CA SER A 353 25.88 17.48 -0.47
C SER A 353 26.01 18.67 -1.45
N PRO A 354 25.37 19.81 -1.19
CA PRO A 354 25.64 21.06 -1.89
C PRO A 354 26.94 21.73 -1.44
N PHE A 355 27.55 21.26 -0.35
CA PHE A 355 28.76 21.79 0.25
C PHE A 355 29.90 20.77 0.19
N GLU A 356 31.11 21.24 -0.04
CA GLU A 356 32.32 20.42 -0.04
C GLU A 356 33.44 21.16 0.70
N ILE A 357 34.19 20.43 1.52
CA ILE A 357 35.36 20.97 2.23
C ILE A 357 36.59 20.21 1.75
N THR A 358 37.56 20.94 1.19
CA THR A 358 38.81 20.35 0.67
C THR A 358 40.03 21.01 1.29
N PRO A 359 41.14 20.28 1.52
CA PRO A 359 42.39 20.88 1.98
C PRO A 359 42.87 22.01 1.04
N CYS A 360 43.45 23.09 1.60
CA CYS A 360 44.16 24.06 0.76
C CYS A 360 45.34 23.36 0.05
N PRO A 361 45.72 23.75 -1.18
CA PRO A 361 46.83 23.13 -1.92
C PRO A 361 48.16 23.05 -1.17
N SER A 362 48.41 23.99 -0.25
CA SER A 362 49.64 24.07 0.54
C SER A 362 49.47 23.71 2.01
N ALA A 363 48.28 23.27 2.44
CA ALA A 363 48.02 22.94 3.83
C ALA A 363 48.46 21.51 4.16
N ILE A 364 49.10 21.33 5.32
CA ILE A 364 49.37 20.02 5.90
C ILE A 364 48.18 19.68 6.78
N VAL A 365 47.41 18.67 6.39
CA VAL A 365 46.20 18.23 7.09
C VAL A 365 46.42 16.80 7.57
N ASP A 366 46.31 16.57 8.87
CA ASP A 366 46.39 15.23 9.44
C ASP A 366 45.04 14.49 9.37
N SER A 367 45.02 13.21 9.77
CA SER A 367 43.80 12.40 9.74
C SER A 367 42.69 12.92 10.66
N VAL A 368 43.03 13.58 11.76
CA VAL A 368 42.05 14.11 12.72
C VAL A 368 41.38 15.35 12.14
N MET A 369 42.17 16.26 11.59
CA MET A 369 41.67 17.46 10.91
C MET A 369 40.83 17.11 9.68
N TYR A 370 41.22 16.09 8.91
CA TYR A 370 40.43 15.60 7.79
C TYR A 370 39.09 15.02 8.25
N LEU A 371 39.06 14.28 9.37
CA LEU A 371 37.80 13.79 9.95
C LEU A 371 36.91 14.96 10.42
N GLN A 372 37.48 15.97 11.07
CA GLN A 372 36.76 17.18 11.46
C GLN A 372 36.17 17.92 10.26
N SER A 373 36.87 17.99 9.12
CA SER A 373 36.32 18.63 7.93
C SER A 373 35.11 17.87 7.37
N ARG A 374 35.09 16.54 7.45
CA ARG A 374 33.92 15.72 7.04
C ARG A 374 32.74 15.89 7.99
N VAL A 375 33.00 16.02 9.29
CA VAL A 375 31.97 16.35 10.28
C VAL A 375 31.38 17.72 9.99
N LEU A 376 32.21 18.73 9.73
CA LEU A 376 31.74 20.06 9.39
C LEU A 376 30.93 20.09 8.08
N GLU A 377 31.38 19.37 7.04
CA GLU A 377 30.62 19.22 5.79
C GLU A 377 29.21 18.67 6.06
N SER A 378 29.10 17.67 6.95
CA SER A 378 27.81 17.13 7.39
C SER A 378 26.99 18.11 8.23
N ILE A 379 27.62 18.94 9.07
CA ILE A 379 26.94 19.99 9.85
C ILE A 379 26.36 21.03 8.91
N MET A 380 27.15 21.54 7.96
CA MET A 380 26.70 22.51 6.95
C MET A 380 25.54 21.95 6.13
N ALA A 381 25.64 20.69 5.68
CA ALA A 381 24.60 20.04 4.91
C ALA A 381 23.30 19.82 5.71
N ASN A 382 23.33 19.89 7.04
CA ASN A 382 22.15 19.69 7.90
C ASN A 382 21.65 20.97 8.60
N ASP A 383 22.41 22.07 8.55
CA ASP A 383 22.03 23.36 9.12
C ASP A 383 20.81 23.98 8.39
N THR A 384 19.75 24.28 9.14
CA THR A 384 18.48 24.78 8.57
C THR A 384 18.66 26.10 7.82
N GLN A 385 19.43 27.04 8.38
CA GLN A 385 19.68 28.34 7.73
C GLN A 385 20.45 28.16 6.42
N SER A 386 21.48 27.32 6.42
CA SER A 386 22.26 27.01 5.20
C SER A 386 21.38 26.40 4.12
N LYS A 387 20.44 25.51 4.47
CA LYS A 387 19.45 24.94 3.54
C LYS A 387 18.48 25.98 3.01
N ASP A 388 17.96 26.86 3.88
CA ASP A 388 17.01 27.90 3.50
C ASP A 388 17.64 28.88 2.51
N TYR A 389 18.86 29.36 2.80
CA TYR A 389 19.60 30.25 1.90
C TYR A 389 19.96 29.55 0.58
N HIS A 390 20.33 28.27 0.63
CA HIS A 390 20.60 27.47 -0.58
C HIS A 390 19.35 27.33 -1.45
N ALA A 391 18.19 27.06 -0.85
CA ALA A 391 16.92 26.87 -1.54
C ALA A 391 16.48 28.13 -2.30
N ILE A 392 16.69 29.33 -1.73
CA ILE A 392 16.37 30.61 -2.37
C ILE A 392 17.52 31.20 -3.20
N ARG A 393 18.66 30.49 -3.30
CA ARG A 393 19.89 30.96 -3.96
C ARG A 393 20.44 32.28 -3.40
N ASP A 394 20.29 32.50 -2.09
CA ASP A 394 20.90 33.63 -1.38
C ASP A 394 22.35 33.31 -1.04
N GLU A 395 23.20 33.46 -2.05
CA GLU A 395 24.64 33.17 -1.97
C GLU A 395 25.36 33.95 -0.87
N THR A 396 24.95 35.20 -0.63
CA THR A 396 25.63 36.07 0.34
C THR A 396 25.41 35.58 1.77
N ASN A 397 24.17 35.31 2.15
CA ASN A 397 23.86 34.83 3.50
C ASN A 397 24.28 33.37 3.71
N MET A 398 24.22 32.55 2.65
CA MET A 398 24.74 31.18 2.69
C MET A 398 26.25 31.15 2.97
N ILE A 399 27.05 31.93 2.22
CA ILE A 399 28.50 32.02 2.43
C ILE A 399 28.81 32.50 3.85
N LYS A 400 28.10 33.53 4.32
CA LYS A 400 28.26 34.05 5.68
C LYS A 400 28.02 32.96 6.73
N ARG A 401 26.92 32.21 6.60
CA ARG A 401 26.58 31.12 7.52
C ARG A 401 27.60 29.98 7.48
N MET A 402 28.09 29.62 6.30
CA MET A 402 29.15 28.62 6.16
C MET A 402 30.45 29.06 6.86
N LEU A 403 30.83 30.32 6.75
CA LEU A 403 32.01 30.85 7.45
C LEU A 403 31.82 30.86 8.97
N GLU A 404 30.63 31.22 9.46
CA GLU A 404 30.28 31.15 10.89
C GLU A 404 30.40 29.71 11.42
N LEU A 405 29.84 28.72 10.72
CA LEU A 405 29.94 27.31 11.10
C LEU A 405 31.40 26.80 11.07
N TYR A 406 32.19 27.26 10.10
CA TYR A 406 33.61 26.93 10.04
C TYR A 406 34.39 27.50 11.23
N GLU A 407 34.15 28.77 11.56
CA GLU A 407 34.76 29.40 12.73
C GLU A 407 34.31 28.69 14.02
N GLU A 408 33.02 28.45 14.22
CA GLU A 408 32.50 27.75 15.40
C GLU A 408 33.14 26.37 15.59
N HIS A 409 33.37 25.63 14.50
CA HIS A 409 33.91 24.27 14.57
C HIS A 409 35.44 24.24 14.76
N PHE A 410 36.19 25.13 14.11
CA PHE A 410 37.66 25.10 14.13
C PHE A 410 38.31 26.10 15.11
N THR A 411 37.60 27.14 15.55
CA THR A 411 38.16 28.12 16.52
C THR A 411 37.74 27.89 17.97
N LYS A 412 36.64 27.18 18.26
CA LYS A 412 36.28 26.76 19.64
C LYS A 412 36.90 25.43 20.07
N SER A 413 37.64 24.76 19.19
CA SER A 413 38.27 23.45 19.41
C SER A 413 39.75 23.55 19.83
N ILE A 414 40.23 24.77 20.08
CA ILE A 414 41.54 25.12 20.64
C ILE A 414 41.27 25.84 21.97
#